data_AF-A0A7C4Z3B5-F1
#
_entry.id   AF-A0A7C4Z3B5-F1
#
_cell.length_a   1.000
_cell.length_b   1.000
_cell.length_c   1.000
_cell.angle_alpha   90.00
_cell.angle_beta   90.00
_cell.angle_gamma   90.00
#
_symmetry.space_group_name_H-M   'P 1'
#
loop_
_entity.id
_entity.type
_entity.pdbx_description
1 polymer ?
#
loop_
_entity_poly.entity_id
_entity_poly.type
_entity_poly.pdbx_seq_one_letter_code
_entity_poly.pdbx_strand_id
1 'polypeptide(L)'
;MENKSSDFMEGILCYMSKSVERDKLKEEIGELKDWDDGYLAFSNLEKRLKDLKNLDIDALSGKVNGIVEDAEGYLIEADLWRSKDEGREEDDGWEKIYEEIYVEREDGRFFVERWTLKMNESQKDKVHGKGYFCFWRRMNPLIHKPSLDKHLFSEDELGAIEIIVPEARLHIFMSEKKKG
;
A
#
# COMPACT_ATOMS: atom_id res chain seq x y z
N MET A 1 -29.47 -13.80 22.23
CA MET A 1 -28.61 -13.15 21.21
C MET A 1 -27.20 -13.59 21.52
N GLU A 2 -26.69 -14.57 20.77
CA GLU A 2 -25.29 -14.96 20.88
C GLU A 2 -24.44 -13.78 20.43
N ASN A 3 -23.60 -13.27 21.33
CA ASN A 3 -22.54 -12.33 21.02
C ASN A 3 -21.58 -13.04 20.06
N LYS A 4 -21.80 -12.91 18.75
CA LYS A 4 -20.75 -13.20 17.78
C LYS A 4 -19.66 -12.19 18.06
N SER A 5 -18.63 -12.64 18.77
CA SER A 5 -17.36 -11.93 18.89
C SER A 5 -16.99 -11.48 17.48
N SER A 6 -17.01 -10.18 17.24
CA SER A 6 -16.61 -9.62 15.97
C SER A 6 -15.10 -9.88 15.83
N ASP A 7 -14.65 -10.55 14.77
CA ASP A 7 -13.22 -10.76 14.50
C ASP A 7 -12.49 -9.45 14.12
N PHE A 8 -13.20 -8.32 14.18
CA PHE A 8 -12.64 -7.00 13.94
C PHE A 8 -11.90 -6.48 15.17
N MET A 9 -10.71 -5.97 14.92
CA MET A 9 -9.86 -5.26 15.88
C MET A 9 -9.97 -3.76 15.65
N GLU A 10 -9.63 -2.97 16.67
CA GLU A 10 -9.60 -1.52 16.58
C GLU A 10 -8.27 -1.03 16.00
N GLY A 11 -8.30 0.13 15.35
CA GLY A 11 -7.11 0.82 14.86
C GLY A 11 -7.39 2.24 14.41
N ILE A 12 -6.36 2.91 13.93
CA ILE A 12 -6.45 4.26 13.35
C ILE A 12 -6.04 4.21 11.89
N LEU A 13 -6.93 4.66 11.00
CA LEU A 13 -6.67 4.81 9.57
C LEU A 13 -6.33 6.26 9.25
N CYS A 14 -5.11 6.49 8.75
CA CYS A 14 -4.69 7.76 8.20
C CYS A 14 -4.76 7.71 6.67
N TYR A 15 -5.21 8.80 6.06
CA TYR A 15 -5.26 8.96 4.61
C TYR A 15 -4.64 10.30 4.21
N MET A 16 -3.91 10.29 3.11
CA MET A 16 -3.35 11.47 2.48
C MET A 16 -3.46 11.34 0.97
N SER A 17 -3.88 12.41 0.30
CA SER A 17 -3.75 12.53 -1.15
C SER A 17 -3.20 13.88 -1.56
N LYS A 18 -2.35 13.89 -2.59
CA LYS A 18 -1.80 15.11 -3.18
C LYS A 18 -1.21 14.88 -4.55
N SER A 19 -1.12 15.95 -5.34
CA SER A 19 -0.31 15.97 -6.55
C SER A 19 1.11 16.44 -6.21
N VAL A 20 2.12 15.75 -6.74
CA VAL A 20 3.54 16.06 -6.56
C VAL A 20 4.25 16.25 -7.89
N GLU A 21 5.30 17.06 -7.88
CA GLU A 21 6.16 17.24 -9.04
C GLU A 21 6.98 15.96 -9.31
N ARG A 22 7.36 15.75 -10.58
CA ARG A 22 8.01 14.49 -11.01
C ARG A 22 9.33 14.21 -10.29
N ASP A 23 10.10 15.25 -10.03
CA ASP A 23 11.38 15.19 -9.30
C ASP A 23 11.20 15.10 -7.77
N LYS A 24 9.95 15.20 -7.29
CA LYS A 24 9.58 15.06 -5.88
C LYS A 24 8.99 13.71 -5.52
N LEU A 25 8.80 12.82 -6.50
CA LEU A 25 8.21 11.51 -6.26
C LEU A 25 8.98 10.70 -5.20
N LYS A 26 10.32 10.73 -5.24
CA LYS A 26 11.18 10.06 -4.27
C LYS A 26 10.97 10.53 -2.83
N GLU A 27 10.79 11.83 -2.63
CA GLU A 27 10.54 12.40 -1.29
C GLU A 27 9.22 11.90 -0.72
N GLU A 28 8.26 11.60 -1.60
CA GLU A 28 7.00 11.02 -1.18
C GLU A 28 7.16 9.55 -0.85
N ILE A 29 7.59 8.74 -1.81
CA ILE A 29 7.43 7.29 -1.72
C ILE A 29 8.63 6.58 -1.09
N GLY A 30 9.76 7.28 -0.93
CA GLY A 30 11.02 6.71 -0.43
C GLY A 30 11.72 5.82 -1.47
N GLU A 31 12.59 4.95 -0.99
CA GLU A 31 13.29 3.98 -1.85
C GLU A 31 12.39 2.76 -2.13
N LEU A 32 12.41 2.24 -3.36
CA LEU A 32 11.63 1.06 -3.74
C LEU A 32 11.94 -0.17 -2.88
N LYS A 33 13.19 -0.31 -2.41
CA LYS A 33 13.64 -1.40 -1.54
C LYS A 33 13.02 -1.37 -0.12
N ASP A 34 12.42 -0.25 0.28
CA ASP A 34 11.81 -0.08 1.60
C ASP A 34 10.33 -0.50 1.61
N TRP A 35 9.84 -1.05 0.49
CA TRP A 35 8.50 -1.60 0.32
C TRP A 35 8.56 -3.13 0.29
N ASP A 36 7.55 -3.80 0.86
CA ASP A 36 7.53 -5.26 0.94
C ASP A 36 7.25 -5.89 -0.44
N ASP A 37 6.32 -5.29 -1.17
CA ASP A 37 5.96 -5.68 -2.53
C ASP A 37 5.12 -4.59 -3.20
N GLY A 38 4.69 -4.85 -4.43
CA GLY A 38 3.89 -3.92 -5.21
C GLY A 38 3.95 -4.23 -6.69
N TYR A 39 3.31 -3.41 -7.52
CA TYR A 39 3.53 -3.42 -8.95
C TYR A 39 3.75 -2.01 -9.50
N LEU A 40 4.41 -1.97 -10.66
CA LEU A 40 4.61 -0.78 -11.45
C LEU A 40 4.00 -1.06 -12.83
N ALA A 41 3.04 -0.25 -13.23
CA ALA A 41 2.47 -0.25 -14.57
C ALA A 41 3.19 0.78 -15.44
N PHE A 42 3.81 0.29 -16.50
CA PHE A 42 4.43 1.09 -17.55
C PHE A 42 3.49 1.20 -18.75
N SER A 43 3.87 2.01 -19.74
CA SER A 43 3.01 2.28 -20.90
C SER A 43 2.63 1.03 -21.72
N ASN A 44 3.40 -0.06 -21.64
CA ASN A 44 3.20 -1.27 -22.42
C ASN A 44 3.04 -2.57 -21.60
N LEU A 45 3.33 -2.55 -20.29
CA LEU A 45 3.29 -3.74 -19.45
C LEU A 45 3.27 -3.40 -17.95
N GLU A 46 3.00 -4.40 -17.13
CA GLU A 46 3.13 -4.33 -15.67
C GLU A 46 4.28 -5.24 -15.19
N LYS A 47 5.02 -4.79 -14.17
CA LYS A 47 6.05 -5.59 -13.49
C LYS A 47 5.82 -5.53 -11.99
N ARG A 48 6.07 -6.65 -11.31
CA ARG A 48 6.06 -6.70 -9.86
C ARG A 48 7.34 -6.09 -9.29
N LEU A 49 7.22 -5.45 -8.13
CA LEU A 49 8.33 -4.81 -7.45
C LEU A 49 9.50 -5.76 -7.19
N LYS A 50 9.21 -7.01 -6.77
CA LYS A 50 10.25 -8.02 -6.50
C LYS A 50 11.15 -8.34 -7.69
N ASP A 51 10.69 -8.07 -8.91
CA ASP A 51 11.43 -8.31 -10.15
C ASP A 51 12.25 -7.07 -10.59
N LEU A 52 12.15 -5.96 -9.86
CA LEU A 52 12.77 -4.66 -10.16
C LEU A 52 13.87 -4.28 -9.16
N LYS A 53 14.62 -5.26 -8.64
CA LYS A 53 15.50 -5.12 -7.44
C LYS A 53 16.55 -4.00 -7.48
N ASN A 54 16.90 -3.48 -8.65
CA ASN A 54 17.92 -2.44 -8.84
C ASN A 54 17.36 -1.15 -9.46
N LEU A 55 16.04 -1.01 -9.56
CA LEU A 55 15.45 0.18 -10.12
C LEU A 55 15.54 1.33 -9.10
N ASP A 56 16.21 2.41 -9.48
CA ASP A 56 16.15 3.66 -8.72
C ASP A 56 14.81 4.34 -8.96
N ILE A 57 14.18 4.80 -7.90
CA ILE A 57 12.91 5.51 -7.97
C ILE A 57 13.01 6.79 -8.81
N ASP A 58 14.19 7.43 -8.84
CA ASP A 58 14.41 8.63 -9.66
C ASP A 58 14.25 8.34 -11.16
N ALA A 59 14.48 7.09 -11.59
CA ALA A 59 14.27 6.67 -12.98
C ALA A 59 12.78 6.70 -13.40
N LEU A 60 11.85 6.61 -12.45
CA LEU A 60 10.41 6.59 -12.72
C LEU A 60 9.86 7.97 -13.12
N SER A 61 10.59 9.04 -12.81
CA SER A 61 10.24 10.41 -13.23
C SER A 61 10.35 10.61 -14.76
N GLY A 62 11.13 9.76 -15.43
CA GLY A 62 11.50 9.85 -16.85
C GLY A 62 11.00 8.68 -17.71
N LYS A 63 11.57 8.57 -18.91
CA LYS A 63 11.37 7.40 -19.78
C LYS A 63 12.20 6.23 -19.26
N VAL A 64 11.62 5.03 -19.24
CA VAL A 64 12.27 3.82 -18.67
C VAL A 64 12.92 2.92 -19.72
N ASN A 65 12.91 3.31 -21.00
CA ASN A 65 13.49 2.53 -22.09
C ASN A 65 14.95 2.16 -21.82
N GLY A 66 15.25 0.86 -21.77
CA GLY A 66 16.59 0.34 -21.48
C GLY A 66 17.02 0.37 -20.02
N ILE A 67 16.16 0.87 -19.12
CA ILE A 67 16.35 0.84 -17.66
C ILE A 67 15.62 -0.36 -17.07
N VAL A 68 14.36 -0.55 -17.46
CA VAL A 68 13.54 -1.70 -17.06
C VAL A 68 13.41 -2.64 -18.26
N GLU A 69 13.77 -3.90 -18.07
CA GLU A 69 13.71 -4.92 -19.12
C GLU A 69 12.29 -5.07 -19.67
N ASP A 70 12.17 -5.03 -20.99
CA ASP A 70 10.92 -5.09 -21.79
C ASP A 70 9.95 -3.91 -21.63
N ALA A 71 10.18 -3.02 -20.67
CA ALA A 71 9.30 -1.87 -20.46
C ALA A 71 9.68 -0.70 -21.38
N GLU A 72 8.66 -0.07 -21.94
CA GLU A 72 8.78 1.09 -22.81
C GLU A 72 7.96 2.26 -22.27
N GLY A 73 8.39 3.46 -22.62
CA GLY A 73 7.66 4.68 -22.29
C GLY A 73 7.90 5.09 -20.84
N TYR A 74 6.82 5.29 -20.10
CA TYR A 74 6.80 5.94 -18.81
C TYR A 74 6.12 5.05 -17.77
N LEU A 75 6.46 5.23 -16.49
CA LEU A 75 5.59 4.81 -15.40
C LEU A 75 4.24 5.52 -15.56
N ILE A 76 3.16 4.75 -15.54
CA ILE A 76 1.77 5.25 -15.56
C ILE A 76 1.18 5.15 -14.17
N GLU A 77 1.41 4.02 -13.49
CA GLU A 77 0.83 3.75 -12.18
C GLU A 77 1.82 2.94 -11.32
N ALA A 78 1.77 3.13 -10.00
CA ALA A 78 2.38 2.22 -9.04
C ALA A 78 1.45 1.99 -7.85
N ASP A 79 1.38 0.74 -7.40
CA ASP A 79 0.77 0.35 -6.14
C ASP A 79 1.83 -0.40 -5.33
N LEU A 80 2.21 0.16 -4.18
CA LEU A 80 3.22 -0.43 -3.30
C LEU A 80 2.64 -0.57 -1.90
N TRP A 81 2.96 -1.66 -1.23
CA TRP A 81 2.56 -1.89 0.15
C TRP A 81 3.68 -2.42 1.01
N ARG A 82 3.57 -2.16 2.31
CA ARG A 82 4.50 -2.66 3.31
C ARG A 82 3.87 -2.78 4.67
N SER A 83 4.48 -3.61 5.49
CA SER A 83 4.25 -3.71 6.91
C SER A 83 5.51 -3.35 7.68
N LYS A 84 5.36 -2.54 8.72
CA LYS A 84 6.43 -2.17 9.64
C LYS A 84 6.05 -2.56 11.06
N ASP A 85 7.04 -3.00 11.81
CA ASP A 85 6.94 -3.10 13.25
C ASP A 85 7.57 -1.83 13.83
N GLU A 86 6.76 -0.96 14.44
CA GLU A 86 7.24 0.21 15.19
C GLU A 86 7.32 -0.18 16.68
N GLY A 87 8.54 -0.11 17.22
CA GLY A 87 8.78 -0.41 18.63
C GLY A 87 8.28 0.71 19.52
N ARG A 88 7.38 0.38 20.46
CA ARG A 88 7.32 1.08 21.74
C ARG A 88 7.99 0.18 22.77
N GLU A 89 9.07 0.65 23.39
CA GLU A 89 9.52 0.14 24.68
C GLU A 89 8.50 0.61 25.72
N GLU A 90 7.40 -0.12 25.88
CA GLU A 90 6.60 -0.15 27.12
C GLU A 90 5.61 -1.33 27.02
N ASP A 91 5.17 -1.84 28.17
CA ASP A 91 4.78 -3.23 28.49
C ASP A 91 3.66 -3.93 27.65
N ASP A 92 3.17 -3.33 26.56
CA ASP A 92 1.97 -3.77 25.82
C ASP A 92 2.21 -4.31 24.39
N GLY A 93 3.47 -4.37 23.91
CA GLY A 93 3.87 -5.01 22.65
C GLY A 93 4.13 -4.08 21.46
N TRP A 94 4.49 -4.66 20.31
CA TRP A 94 4.88 -3.93 19.10
C TRP A 94 3.67 -3.30 18.39
N GLU A 95 3.75 -2.03 18.00
CA GLU A 95 2.76 -1.40 17.12
C GLU A 95 3.04 -1.86 15.68
N LYS A 96 2.05 -2.49 15.05
CA LYS A 96 2.17 -2.89 13.64
C LYS A 96 1.51 -1.83 12.76
N ILE A 97 2.27 -1.32 11.79
CA ILE A 97 1.79 -0.36 10.81
C ILE A 97 1.72 -1.03 9.45
N TYR A 98 0.61 -0.82 8.76
CA TYR A 98 0.42 -1.18 7.36
C TYR A 98 0.32 0.08 6.54
N GLU A 99 1.09 0.16 5.46
CA GLU A 99 1.09 1.27 4.53
C GLU A 99 0.85 0.76 3.13
N GLU A 100 0.00 1.48 2.40
CA GLU A 100 -0.23 1.30 0.97
C GLU A 100 -0.15 2.65 0.29
N ILE A 101 0.50 2.69 -0.86
CA ILE A 101 0.64 3.89 -1.66
C ILE A 101 0.26 3.60 -3.09
N TYR A 102 -0.64 4.44 -3.59
CA TYR A 102 -1.03 4.51 -4.99
C TYR A 102 -0.39 5.75 -5.61
N VAL A 103 0.17 5.59 -6.80
CA VAL A 103 0.77 6.66 -7.59
C VAL A 103 0.21 6.58 -8.99
N GLU A 104 -0.33 7.68 -9.51
CA GLU A 104 -0.79 7.79 -10.89
C GLU A 104 -0.12 8.98 -11.58
N ARG A 105 0.32 8.78 -12.82
CA ARG A 105 0.93 9.85 -13.61
C ARG A 105 -0.14 10.76 -14.22
N GLU A 106 -0.10 12.04 -13.87
CA GLU A 106 -0.98 13.07 -14.44
C GLU A 106 -0.14 14.18 -15.09
N ASP A 107 -0.26 14.40 -16.39
CA ASP A 107 0.32 15.52 -17.17
C ASP A 107 1.41 16.36 -16.47
N GLY A 108 2.59 15.77 -16.33
CA GLY A 108 3.79 16.44 -15.80
C GLY A 108 3.98 16.37 -14.29
N ARG A 109 3.10 15.66 -13.57
CA ARG A 109 3.06 15.42 -12.13
C ARG A 109 2.71 13.95 -11.83
N PHE A 110 2.68 13.62 -10.55
CA PHE A 110 2.08 12.39 -10.05
C PHE A 110 0.99 12.73 -9.04
N PHE A 111 -0.16 12.11 -9.15
CA PHE A 111 -1.13 12.01 -8.07
C PHE A 111 -0.70 10.87 -7.14
N VAL A 112 -0.67 11.12 -5.84
CA VAL A 112 -0.23 10.16 -4.82
C VAL A 112 -1.32 10.05 -3.77
N GLU A 113 -1.74 8.82 -3.48
CA GLU A 113 -2.60 8.49 -2.35
C GLU A 113 -1.86 7.55 -1.41
N ARG A 114 -1.92 7.83 -0.11
CA ARG A 114 -1.33 6.99 0.93
C ARG A 114 -2.37 6.63 1.97
N TRP A 115 -2.48 5.34 2.22
CA TRP A 115 -3.23 4.77 3.33
C TRP A 115 -2.26 4.25 4.38
N THR A 116 -2.55 4.51 5.64
CA THR A 116 -1.76 4.00 6.76
C THR A 116 -2.69 3.51 7.85
N LEU A 117 -2.68 2.21 8.10
CA LEU A 117 -3.38 1.58 9.21
C LEU A 117 -2.41 1.36 10.37
N LYS A 118 -2.69 1.99 11.49
CA LYS A 118 -1.99 1.76 12.76
C LYS A 118 -2.81 0.83 13.63
N MET A 119 -2.24 -0.32 13.97
CA MET A 119 -2.86 -1.32 14.83
C MET A 119 -2.53 -1.07 16.29
N ASN A 120 -3.46 -1.40 17.19
CA ASN A 120 -3.31 -1.31 18.65
C ASN A 120 -3.22 0.12 19.23
N GLU A 121 -3.39 1.18 18.42
CA GLU A 121 -3.56 2.53 18.95
C GLU A 121 -4.94 2.65 19.62
N SER A 122 -4.95 2.84 20.95
CA SER A 122 -6.19 3.08 21.70
C SER A 122 -6.76 4.46 21.35
N GLN A 123 -8.09 4.65 21.50
CA GLN A 123 -8.74 5.95 21.30
C GLN A 123 -8.14 7.11 22.11
N LYS A 124 -7.27 6.85 23.10
CA LYS A 124 -6.60 7.86 23.91
C LYS A 124 -5.46 8.58 23.16
N ASP A 125 -4.93 8.01 22.08
CA ASP A 125 -3.85 8.60 21.27
C ASP A 125 -4.37 9.60 20.22
N LYS A 126 -5.65 9.98 20.29
CA LYS A 126 -6.33 11.02 19.47
C LYS A 126 -5.68 12.42 19.51
N VAL A 127 -4.64 12.62 20.31
CA VAL A 127 -4.08 13.95 20.65
C VAL A 127 -3.43 14.67 19.45
N HIS A 128 -3.16 13.97 18.32
CA HIS A 128 -2.50 14.58 17.15
C HIS A 128 -3.26 14.47 15.81
N GLY A 129 -4.59 14.34 15.84
CA GLY A 129 -5.49 14.92 14.82
C GLY A 129 -5.30 14.56 13.34
N LYS A 130 -4.81 13.36 12.96
CA LYS A 130 -4.61 12.99 11.55
C LYS A 130 -5.10 11.58 11.14
N GLY A 131 -6.08 11.01 11.83
CA GLY A 131 -6.60 9.69 11.47
C GLY A 131 -8.04 9.46 11.92
N TYR A 132 -8.70 8.51 11.26
CA TYR A 132 -10.05 8.06 11.58
C TYR A 132 -10.00 6.79 12.43
N PHE A 133 -10.84 6.71 13.46
CA PHE A 133 -11.05 5.46 14.16
C PHE A 133 -11.69 4.43 13.22
N CYS A 134 -11.13 3.23 13.20
CA CYS A 134 -11.55 2.17 12.29
C CYS A 134 -11.61 0.81 12.97
N PHE A 135 -12.32 -0.10 12.33
CA PHE A 135 -12.34 -1.52 12.64
C PHE A 135 -11.70 -2.27 11.49
N TRP A 136 -10.79 -3.20 11.78
CA TRP A 136 -10.08 -3.95 10.75
C TRP A 136 -10.01 -5.44 11.04
N ARG A 137 -9.86 -6.25 9.99
CA ARG A 137 -9.55 -7.69 10.10
C ARG A 137 -8.74 -8.16 8.90
N ARG A 138 -7.99 -9.26 9.07
CA ARG A 138 -7.36 -9.95 7.94
C ARG A 138 -8.38 -10.78 7.17
N MET A 139 -8.21 -10.85 5.87
CA MET A 139 -9.01 -11.69 4.99
C MET A 139 -8.20 -12.20 3.80
N ASN A 140 -8.72 -13.24 3.14
CA ASN A 140 -8.16 -13.71 1.88
C ASN A 140 -8.80 -12.91 0.73
N PRO A 141 -8.00 -12.28 -0.15
CA PRO A 141 -8.55 -11.61 -1.31
C PRO A 141 -9.16 -12.62 -2.28
N LEU A 142 -10.23 -12.22 -2.95
CA LEU A 142 -10.76 -12.96 -4.09
C LEU A 142 -9.94 -12.57 -5.32
N ILE A 143 -8.94 -13.39 -5.66
CA ILE A 143 -8.16 -13.18 -6.88
C ILE A 143 -8.97 -13.73 -8.04
N HIS A 144 -9.64 -12.85 -8.78
CA HIS A 144 -10.20 -13.23 -10.06
C HIS A 144 -9.06 -13.64 -10.98
N LYS A 145 -9.15 -14.82 -11.61
CA LYS A 145 -8.21 -15.24 -12.65
C LYS A 145 -8.52 -14.46 -13.92
N PRO A 146 -7.77 -13.41 -14.32
CA PRO A 146 -7.92 -12.85 -15.65
C PRO A 146 -7.51 -13.90 -16.68
N SER A 147 -8.11 -13.83 -17.86
CA SER A 147 -7.85 -14.72 -19.01
C SER A 147 -6.48 -14.49 -19.68
N LEU A 148 -5.57 -13.76 -19.04
CA LEU A 148 -4.25 -13.41 -19.56
C LEU A 148 -3.20 -14.22 -18.79
N ASP A 149 -2.42 -15.02 -19.52
CA ASP A 149 -1.45 -16.03 -19.05
C ASP A 149 -0.28 -15.50 -18.18
N LYS A 150 -0.31 -14.25 -17.72
CA LYS A 150 0.71 -13.67 -16.84
C LYS A 150 0.07 -13.00 -15.65
N HIS A 151 -0.01 -13.73 -14.54
CA HIS A 151 -0.40 -13.16 -13.25
C HIS A 151 0.80 -12.44 -12.62
N LEU A 152 0.62 -11.20 -12.16
CA LEU A 152 1.63 -10.47 -11.38
C LEU A 152 1.87 -11.13 -10.00
N PHE A 153 0.82 -11.72 -9.43
CA PHE A 153 0.82 -12.35 -8.11
C PHE A 153 0.13 -13.70 -8.18
N SER A 154 0.67 -14.71 -7.49
CA SER A 154 -0.02 -15.98 -7.28
C SER A 154 -1.00 -15.91 -6.10
N GLU A 155 -1.94 -16.86 -6.04
CA GLU A 155 -3.02 -16.90 -5.04
C GLU A 155 -2.53 -17.00 -3.57
N ASP A 156 -1.32 -17.48 -3.39
CA ASP A 156 -0.65 -17.68 -2.11
C ASP A 156 0.27 -16.53 -1.70
N GLU A 157 0.44 -15.50 -2.54
CA GLU A 157 1.34 -14.37 -2.26
C GLU A 157 0.62 -13.16 -1.66
N LEU A 158 -0.66 -12.96 -2.00
CA LEU A 158 -1.45 -11.81 -1.57
C LEU A 158 -2.38 -12.13 -0.39
N GLY A 159 -2.31 -11.29 0.64
CA GLY A 159 -3.30 -11.15 1.69
C GLY A 159 -4.01 -9.80 1.58
N ALA A 160 -5.10 -9.62 2.32
CA ALA A 160 -5.81 -8.35 2.38
C ALA A 160 -6.26 -8.03 3.80
N ILE A 161 -6.31 -6.74 4.12
CA ILE A 161 -6.85 -6.20 5.36
C ILE A 161 -8.12 -5.45 5.01
N GLU A 162 -9.25 -5.91 5.52
CA GLU A 162 -10.51 -5.19 5.43
C GLU A 162 -10.55 -4.11 6.51
N ILE A 163 -10.93 -2.90 6.14
CA ILE A 163 -11.01 -1.75 7.04
C ILE A 163 -12.35 -1.05 6.88
N ILE A 164 -13.02 -0.81 7.99
CA ILE A 164 -14.30 -0.10 8.06
C ILE A 164 -14.11 1.14 8.93
N VAL A 165 -14.46 2.31 8.37
CA VAL A 165 -14.49 3.59 9.09
C VAL A 165 -15.94 4.07 9.16
N PRO A 166 -16.67 3.77 10.25
CA PRO A 166 -18.10 4.06 10.34
C PRO A 166 -18.42 5.55 10.19
N GLU A 167 -17.64 6.41 10.82
CA GLU A 167 -17.86 7.87 10.81
C GLU A 167 -17.71 8.48 9.41
N ALA A 168 -16.83 7.92 8.59
CA ALA A 168 -16.59 8.36 7.22
C ALA A 168 -17.40 7.57 6.17
N ARG A 169 -18.18 6.56 6.59
CA ARG A 169 -18.87 5.60 5.70
C ARG A 169 -17.92 4.97 4.68
N LEU A 170 -16.69 4.71 5.10
CA LEU A 170 -15.64 4.18 4.24
C LEU A 170 -15.47 2.68 4.52
N HIS A 171 -15.34 1.90 3.45
CA HIS A 171 -15.03 0.47 3.48
C HIS A 171 -13.96 0.22 2.42
N ILE A 172 -12.76 -0.13 2.84
CA ILE A 172 -11.60 -0.32 1.97
C ILE A 172 -10.90 -1.65 2.27
N PHE A 173 -10.06 -2.06 1.33
CA PHE A 173 -9.17 -3.20 1.47
C PHE A 173 -7.75 -2.73 1.20
N MET A 174 -6.84 -3.05 2.11
CA MET A 174 -5.40 -2.82 1.90
C MET A 174 -4.69 -4.14 1.62
N SER A 175 -3.72 -4.12 0.72
CA SER A 175 -2.87 -5.25 0.37
C SER A 175 -1.87 -5.54 1.50
N GLU A 176 -1.69 -6.82 1.83
CA GLU A 176 -0.57 -7.26 2.64
C GLU A 176 0.10 -8.49 2.04
N LYS A 177 1.37 -8.69 2.35
CA LYS A 177 2.03 -9.95 2.03
C LYS A 177 1.39 -11.08 2.84
N LYS A 178 0.98 -12.16 2.17
CA LYS A 178 0.50 -13.35 2.88
C LYS A 178 1.65 -13.93 3.69
N LYS A 179 1.42 -14.18 4.99
CA LYS A 179 2.36 -14.97 5.80
C LYS A 179 2.24 -16.43 5.34
N GLY A 180 3.31 -16.95 4.73
CA GLY A 180 3.48 -18.38 4.46
C GLY A 180 3.68 -19.19 5.74
#